data_AF-A0A7C3A7L6-F1
#
_entry.id   AF-A0A7C3A7L6-F1
#
_cell.length_a   1.000
_cell.length_b   1.000
_cell.length_c   1.000
_cell.angle_alpha   90.00
_cell.angle_beta   90.00
_cell.angle_gamma   90.00
#
_symmetry.space_group_name_H-M   'P 1'
#
loop_
_entity.id
_entity.type
_entity.pdbx_description
1 polymer ?
#
loop_
_entity_poly.entity_id
_entity_poly.type
_entity_poly.pdbx_seq_one_letter_code
_entity_poly.pdbx_strand_id
1 'polypeptide(L)'
;MITLHDGSWVAYDALALARLNPAEIPAIPRRELEAGEVEPSPERFEAKSAWKERVLPRKRTIWEKRESGVVTLRNDVLELKVAIKDKMNPFSLRNIHTGEVYADMSYSYALDPTASDELPTLEEYHTDVLEDGSERLLLIGQLGSLRIEHRFTVASGDRPYIEEQVRIVNTGDEPLDTSHLRFGFVKRLGELDKSWDDVAYDRLIAIPYRREPETGEFCECYDETHGHSLPPTRHEHCKAYLKLIQMVKEKFPNVLIKLHDPIVSGVNVRYAPTYFLHTLPNSFDELWGYEYMWDPMEDLMSGRALSLYYVNLAYSIPIYLHIDLRKDNENALIFWWYASTCRHLGIGGKHTDPDVWKAHKRAMREYKRLKRFYAQGIFYGLDETVHVHTLPEERGCVLNIFNLADVPVEREVKFRLSEVGLKMGKTIEVIGASSTIDGDIITLWVNLPAKGHRLVEIR
;
A
#
# COMPACT_ATOMS: atom_id res chain seq x y z
N MET A 1 -2.63 11.34 10.13
CA MET A 1 -2.45 12.34 11.20
C MET A 1 -3.79 12.51 11.90
N ILE A 2 -3.84 12.30 13.20
CA ILE A 2 -4.95 12.75 14.07
C ILE A 2 -4.31 13.69 15.08
N THR A 3 -4.84 14.90 15.20
CA THR A 3 -4.40 15.87 16.22
C THR A 3 -5.17 15.58 17.50
N LEU A 4 -4.45 15.31 18.59
CA LEU A 4 -5.06 15.18 19.91
C LEU A 4 -5.16 16.54 20.58
N HIS A 5 -6.10 16.66 21.52
CA HIS A 5 -6.54 17.93 22.13
C HIS A 5 -5.45 18.66 22.93
N ASP A 6 -4.32 18.03 23.23
CA ASP A 6 -3.20 18.58 24.00
C ASP A 6 -2.02 19.07 23.14
N GLY A 7 -2.15 19.03 21.81
CA GLY A 7 -1.14 19.54 20.88
C GLY A 7 0.06 18.61 20.66
N SER A 8 0.00 17.37 21.18
CA SER A 8 0.99 16.34 20.85
C SER A 8 0.72 15.66 19.50
N TRP A 9 1.79 15.16 18.86
CA TRP A 9 1.75 14.45 17.58
C TRP A 9 2.20 13.00 17.77
N VAL A 10 1.57 12.07 17.05
CA VAL A 10 2.05 10.68 16.91
C VAL A 10 2.31 10.43 15.42
N ALA A 11 3.56 10.11 15.08
CA ALA A 11 3.95 9.60 13.78
C ALA A 11 4.07 8.06 13.87
N TYR A 12 3.52 7.37 12.87
CA TYR A 12 3.85 5.97 12.60
C TYR A 12 4.82 5.98 11.42
N ASP A 13 6.03 5.47 11.62
CA ASP A 13 6.89 5.02 10.52
C ASP A 13 6.82 3.50 10.47
N ALA A 14 6.51 2.96 9.29
CA ALA A 14 6.55 1.54 9.01
C ALA A 14 7.62 1.29 7.96
N LEU A 15 8.58 0.43 8.30
CA LEU A 15 9.53 -0.15 7.36
C LEU A 15 8.77 -1.09 6.41
N ALA A 16 8.99 -0.98 5.10
CA ALA A 16 8.53 -1.97 4.12
C ALA A 16 9.74 -2.63 3.44
N LEU A 17 9.95 -3.92 3.71
CA LEU A 17 10.78 -4.81 2.89
C LEU A 17 9.85 -5.56 1.93
N ALA A 18 10.14 -5.49 0.63
CA ALA A 18 9.44 -6.28 -0.38
C ALA A 18 10.31 -7.48 -0.78
N ARG A 19 9.80 -8.72 -0.62
CA ARG A 19 10.38 -9.92 -1.22
C ARG A 19 9.80 -10.14 -2.62
N LEU A 20 10.66 -10.39 -3.61
CA LEU A 20 10.25 -10.89 -4.94
C LEU A 20 10.24 -12.42 -5.00
N ASN A 21 9.47 -12.92 -5.97
CA ASN A 21 9.12 -14.32 -6.19
C ASN A 21 10.24 -15.06 -6.96
N PRO A 22 10.70 -16.25 -6.53
CA PRO A 22 11.79 -17.02 -7.17
C PRO A 22 11.53 -17.52 -8.62
N ALA A 23 10.38 -17.19 -9.23
CA ALA A 23 10.01 -17.63 -10.57
C ALA A 23 10.66 -16.84 -11.73
N GLU A 24 11.44 -15.79 -11.46
CA GLU A 24 12.06 -14.92 -12.48
C GLU A 24 13.58 -15.12 -12.66
N ILE A 25 14.13 -16.26 -12.21
CA ILE A 25 15.53 -16.64 -12.44
C ILE A 25 15.69 -17.17 -13.88
N PRO A 26 16.52 -16.58 -14.76
CA PRO A 26 16.88 -17.21 -16.03
C PRO A 26 17.75 -18.45 -15.77
N ALA A 27 17.47 -19.55 -16.46
CA ALA A 27 18.16 -20.82 -16.27
C ALA A 27 19.67 -20.71 -16.54
N ILE A 28 20.49 -21.05 -15.54
CA ILE A 28 21.94 -21.21 -15.65
C ILE A 28 22.23 -22.52 -16.41
N PRO A 29 23.21 -22.57 -17.35
CA PRO A 29 23.53 -23.79 -18.07
C PRO A 29 24.00 -24.88 -17.10
N ARG A 30 23.40 -26.08 -17.20
CA ARG A 30 23.81 -27.26 -16.44
C ARG A 30 25.27 -27.60 -16.79
N ARG A 31 26.16 -27.52 -15.80
CA ARG A 31 27.38 -28.34 -15.78
C ARG A 31 26.96 -29.75 -15.38
N GLU A 32 27.33 -30.72 -16.19
CA GLU A 32 27.16 -32.15 -15.90
C GLU A 32 27.79 -32.48 -14.55
N LEU A 33 26.97 -33.00 -13.64
CA LEU A 33 27.42 -33.71 -12.45
C LEU A 33 27.04 -35.17 -12.66
N GLU A 34 28.07 -36.02 -12.60
CA GLU A 34 28.02 -37.44 -12.85
C GLU A 34 27.02 -38.16 -11.93
N ALA A 35 26.33 -39.13 -12.52
CA ALA A 35 25.32 -39.94 -11.87
C ALA A 35 25.94 -40.86 -10.81
N GLY A 36 25.56 -40.65 -9.55
CA GLY A 36 25.65 -41.65 -8.49
C GLY A 36 24.28 -42.28 -8.29
N GLU A 37 24.13 -43.54 -8.68
CA GLU A 37 22.93 -44.36 -8.51
C GLU A 37 22.63 -44.60 -7.02
N VAL A 38 21.41 -44.27 -6.59
CA VAL A 38 20.79 -44.87 -5.41
C VAL A 38 19.34 -45.21 -5.76
N GLU A 39 19.04 -46.50 -5.90
CA GLU A 39 17.69 -47.03 -6.12
C GLU A 39 16.79 -46.83 -4.87
N PRO A 40 15.49 -46.55 -5.05
CA PRO A 40 14.55 -46.53 -3.94
C PRO A 40 13.91 -47.92 -3.73
N SER A 41 13.94 -48.43 -2.49
CA SER A 41 13.12 -49.59 -2.10
C SER A 41 11.71 -49.14 -1.70
N PRO A 42 10.65 -49.88 -2.07
CA PRO A 42 9.28 -49.55 -1.71
C PRO A 42 8.78 -50.43 -0.57
N GLU A 43 8.63 -49.88 0.64
CA GLU A 43 7.79 -50.51 1.67
C GLU A 43 6.60 -49.63 2.04
N ARG A 44 5.43 -50.21 1.78
CA ARG A 44 4.09 -49.76 2.18
C ARG A 44 3.99 -49.74 3.71
N PHE A 45 3.34 -48.70 4.25
CA PHE A 45 2.51 -48.86 5.43
C PHE A 45 1.19 -48.09 5.26
N GLU A 46 0.11 -48.83 5.44
CA GLU A 46 -1.27 -48.38 5.30
C GLU A 46 -1.74 -47.47 6.45
N ALA A 47 -2.83 -46.77 6.14
CA ALA A 47 -3.54 -45.73 6.88
C ALA A 47 -3.75 -45.96 8.39
N LYS A 48 -3.77 -44.85 9.14
CA LYS A 48 -4.76 -44.64 10.22
C LYS A 48 -4.98 -43.14 10.49
N SER A 49 -6.21 -42.73 10.24
CA SER A 49 -6.89 -41.53 10.69
C SER A 49 -6.77 -41.33 12.20
N ALA A 50 -6.05 -40.29 12.62
CA ALA A 50 -6.20 -39.63 13.92
C ALA A 50 -5.45 -38.29 13.89
N TRP A 51 -6.09 -37.23 13.38
CA TRP A 51 -5.69 -35.87 13.73
C TRP A 51 -6.08 -35.64 15.20
N LYS A 52 -5.28 -36.19 16.12
CA LYS A 52 -5.21 -35.63 17.47
C LYS A 52 -4.51 -34.31 17.33
N GLU A 53 -5.13 -33.24 17.84
CA GLU A 53 -4.49 -31.96 18.11
C GLU A 53 -3.14 -32.22 18.78
N ARG A 54 -2.07 -32.12 17.99
CA ARG A 54 -0.75 -31.87 18.53
C ARG A 54 -0.76 -30.40 18.89
N VAL A 55 -1.29 -30.08 20.07
CA VAL A 55 -0.90 -28.89 20.80
C VAL A 55 0.60 -29.04 21.02
N LEU A 56 1.38 -28.44 20.12
CA LEU A 56 2.80 -28.26 20.33
C LEU A 56 2.93 -27.44 21.63
N PRO A 57 3.75 -27.87 22.60
CA PRO A 57 3.86 -27.16 23.86
C PRO A 57 4.36 -25.73 23.58
N ARG A 58 3.56 -24.73 23.98
CA ARG A 58 3.93 -23.30 23.99
C ARG A 58 5.29 -23.15 24.67
N LYS A 59 6.36 -22.99 23.89
CA LYS A 59 7.66 -22.60 24.43
C LYS A 59 7.59 -21.12 24.81
N ARG A 60 7.10 -20.87 26.03
CA ARG A 60 7.28 -19.60 26.76
C ARG A 60 8.77 -19.32 26.92
N THR A 61 9.30 -18.23 26.37
CA THR A 61 10.38 -17.44 27.00
C THR A 61 10.59 -16.08 26.31
N ILE A 62 10.32 -14.98 27.00
CA ILE A 62 10.90 -13.65 26.72
C ILE A 62 12.11 -13.37 27.62
N TRP A 63 12.30 -14.18 28.66
CA TRP A 63 13.26 -13.89 29.70
C TRP A 63 14.35 -14.97 29.74
N GLU A 64 15.34 -14.83 28.87
CA GLU A 64 16.64 -15.45 29.10
C GLU A 64 17.64 -14.35 29.47
N LYS A 65 17.56 -13.87 30.72
CA LYS A 65 18.63 -13.03 31.29
C LYS A 65 19.85 -13.94 31.45
N ARG A 66 20.68 -14.00 30.43
CA ARG A 66 22.02 -14.56 30.56
C ARG A 66 22.82 -13.62 31.46
N GLU A 67 23.83 -14.13 32.16
CA GLU A 67 24.77 -13.34 32.97
C GLU A 67 25.49 -12.22 32.17
N SER A 68 25.22 -12.08 30.87
CA SER A 68 25.79 -11.16 29.90
C SER A 68 25.08 -9.81 29.72
N GLY A 69 23.99 -9.49 30.46
CA GLY A 69 23.33 -8.17 30.35
C GLY A 69 22.57 -7.94 29.04
N VAL A 70 21.95 -9.00 28.48
CA VAL A 70 21.15 -8.96 27.24
C VAL A 70 19.74 -9.48 27.52
N VAL A 71 18.72 -8.77 27.03
CA VAL A 71 17.31 -9.20 26.96
C VAL A 71 17.02 -9.72 25.56
N THR A 72 16.30 -10.83 25.46
CA THR A 72 15.92 -11.43 24.17
C THR A 72 14.40 -11.51 24.07
N LEU A 73 13.80 -10.69 23.21
CA LEU A 73 12.38 -10.79 22.88
C LEU A 73 12.20 -11.75 21.72
N ARG A 74 11.20 -12.64 21.80
CA ARG A 74 11.00 -13.69 20.80
C ARG A 74 9.53 -14.03 20.61
N ASN A 75 9.12 -14.16 19.35
CA ASN A 75 7.89 -14.85 18.95
C ASN A 75 8.25 -16.07 18.06
N ASP A 76 7.27 -16.64 17.38
CA ASP A 76 7.49 -17.82 16.54
C ASP A 76 8.38 -17.55 15.31
N VAL A 77 8.46 -16.30 14.85
CA VAL A 77 9.17 -15.94 13.63
C VAL A 77 10.43 -15.11 13.90
N LEU A 78 10.41 -14.25 14.91
CA LEU A 78 11.41 -13.21 15.15
C LEU A 78 12.10 -13.38 16.50
N GLU A 79 13.39 -13.07 16.52
CA GLU A 79 14.19 -12.89 17.74
C GLU A 79 14.88 -11.52 17.69
N LEU A 80 14.62 -10.71 18.71
CA LEU A 80 15.23 -9.42 18.96
C LEU A 80 16.11 -9.50 20.21
N LYS A 81 17.37 -9.05 20.12
CA LYS A 81 18.28 -8.94 21.26
C LYS A 81 18.60 -7.48 21.57
N VAL A 82 18.57 -7.18 22.86
CA VAL A 82 18.79 -5.85 23.43
C VAL A 82 19.82 -5.95 24.54
N ALA A 83 20.98 -5.30 24.40
CA ALA A 83 21.92 -5.13 25.51
C ALA A 83 21.43 -4.03 26.44
N ILE A 84 21.48 -4.29 27.75
CA ILE A 84 20.90 -3.47 28.82
C ILE A 84 21.85 -3.31 30.03
N LYS A 85 23.16 -3.30 29.80
CA LYS A 85 24.13 -3.17 30.89
C LYS A 85 24.21 -1.72 31.38
N ASP A 86 24.85 -0.86 30.59
CA ASP A 86 25.04 0.57 30.90
C ASP A 86 24.41 1.48 29.84
N LYS A 87 24.04 0.91 28.69
CA LYS A 87 23.52 1.59 27.51
C LYS A 87 22.29 0.86 26.98
N MET A 88 21.38 1.61 26.34
CA MET A 88 20.24 1.07 25.61
C MET A 88 20.67 0.64 24.22
N ASN A 89 20.76 -0.68 23.94
CA ASN A 89 21.22 -1.13 22.62
C ASN A 89 20.49 -2.37 22.10
N PRO A 90 19.36 -2.21 21.39
CA PRO A 90 18.89 -3.22 20.43
C PRO A 90 19.98 -3.44 19.37
N PHE A 91 20.41 -4.68 19.13
CA PHE A 91 21.56 -4.89 18.24
C PHE A 91 21.43 -6.09 17.28
N SER A 92 20.37 -6.87 17.42
CA SER A 92 20.15 -8.04 16.58
C SER A 92 18.67 -8.28 16.42
N LEU A 93 18.19 -8.28 15.18
CA LEU A 93 16.84 -8.70 14.81
C LEU A 93 16.95 -9.72 13.68
N ARG A 94 16.38 -10.91 13.88
CA ARG A 94 16.46 -11.99 12.88
C ARG A 94 15.20 -12.83 12.84
N ASN A 95 14.97 -13.43 11.67
CA ASN A 95 14.01 -14.49 11.50
C ASN A 95 14.63 -15.82 11.98
N ILE A 96 14.03 -16.45 12.98
CA ILE A 96 14.56 -17.69 13.57
C ILE A 96 14.32 -18.93 12.72
N HIS A 97 13.37 -18.89 11.78
CA HIS A 97 13.06 -20.00 10.89
C HIS A 97 13.92 -19.98 9.64
N THR A 98 14.09 -18.82 9.02
CA THR A 98 14.86 -18.68 7.79
C THR A 98 16.34 -18.39 8.04
N GLY A 99 16.70 -17.95 9.25
CA GLY A 99 18.04 -17.44 9.57
C GLY A 99 18.33 -16.05 8.99
N GLU A 100 17.35 -15.43 8.32
CA GLU A 100 17.49 -14.09 7.74
C GLU A 100 17.73 -13.04 8.82
N VAL A 101 18.72 -12.19 8.60
CA VAL A 101 19.13 -11.14 9.54
C VAL A 101 18.61 -9.80 9.03
N TYR A 102 17.77 -9.15 9.84
CA TYR A 102 17.21 -7.83 9.57
C TYR A 102 18.04 -6.70 10.20
N ALA A 103 18.75 -7.00 11.30
CA ALA A 103 19.68 -6.10 11.95
C ALA A 103 20.77 -6.90 12.68
N ASP A 104 22.02 -6.45 12.61
CA ASP A 104 23.19 -7.07 13.24
C ASP A 104 24.21 -6.05 13.78
N MET A 105 23.82 -4.77 13.79
CA MET A 105 24.59 -3.67 14.35
C MET A 105 23.79 -2.97 15.45
N SER A 106 24.49 -2.18 16.27
CA SER A 106 23.86 -1.37 17.31
C SER A 106 22.76 -0.48 16.74
N TYR A 107 21.68 -0.33 17.50
CA TYR A 107 20.58 0.57 17.15
C TYR A 107 21.10 2.00 17.05
N SER A 108 20.64 2.72 16.03
CA SER A 108 20.98 4.12 15.85
C SER A 108 20.14 4.99 16.78
N TYR A 109 20.77 5.81 17.60
CA TYR A 109 20.13 6.91 18.34
C TYR A 109 20.87 8.21 18.00
N ALA A 110 20.84 8.66 16.74
CA ALA A 110 21.64 9.81 16.32
C ALA A 110 20.91 11.12 16.62
N LEU A 111 21.65 12.10 17.19
CA LEU A 111 21.16 13.46 17.47
C LEU A 111 21.55 14.47 16.39
N ASP A 112 22.68 14.25 15.72
CA ASP A 112 23.16 15.09 14.63
C ASP A 112 23.97 14.24 13.63
N PRO A 113 24.25 14.74 12.40
CA PRO A 113 24.90 13.99 11.34
C PRO A 113 26.37 13.62 11.63
N THR A 114 26.97 14.31 12.61
CA THR A 114 28.38 14.14 13.01
C THR A 114 28.52 13.40 14.33
N ALA A 115 27.42 13.19 15.05
CA ALA A 115 27.37 12.49 16.30
C ALA A 115 27.87 11.06 16.08
N SER A 116 28.84 10.65 16.89
CA SER A 116 29.29 9.26 16.97
C SER A 116 28.10 8.33 17.22
N ASP A 117 28.24 7.03 16.96
CA ASP A 117 27.31 5.95 17.33
C ASP A 117 27.11 5.82 18.86
N GLU A 118 26.79 6.93 19.53
CA GLU A 118 26.62 7.04 20.96
C GLU A 118 25.25 6.48 21.33
N LEU A 119 25.28 5.50 22.23
CA LEU A 119 24.08 4.88 22.74
C LEU A 119 23.56 5.67 23.95
N PRO A 120 22.24 5.79 24.13
CA PRO A 120 21.66 6.39 25.32
C PRO A 120 22.12 5.65 26.57
N THR A 121 22.51 6.40 27.60
CA THR A 121 22.80 5.83 28.92
C THR A 121 21.51 5.27 29.49
N LEU A 122 21.52 3.98 29.82
CA LEU A 122 20.35 3.32 30.39
C LEU A 122 20.16 3.80 31.84
N GLU A 123 19.00 4.35 32.14
CA GLU A 123 18.61 4.74 33.49
C GLU A 123 17.75 3.64 34.13
N GLU A 124 16.72 3.19 33.42
CA GLU A 124 15.74 2.24 33.92
C GLU A 124 15.29 1.29 32.80
N TYR A 125 14.89 0.07 33.17
CA TYR A 125 14.14 -0.81 32.28
C TYR A 125 13.07 -1.57 33.03
N HIS A 126 11.94 -1.81 32.34
CA HIS A 126 10.80 -2.53 32.87
C HIS A 126 10.34 -3.60 31.89
N THR A 127 9.75 -4.63 32.46
CA THR A 127 9.31 -5.82 31.73
C THR A 127 7.93 -6.18 32.22
N ASP A 128 6.93 -6.12 31.34
CA ASP A 128 5.53 -6.26 31.72
C ASP A 128 4.83 -7.30 30.85
N VAL A 129 3.80 -7.93 31.42
CA VAL A 129 2.79 -8.67 30.66
C VAL A 129 1.51 -7.85 30.69
N LEU A 130 0.99 -7.50 29.52
CA LEU A 130 -0.23 -6.71 29.35
C LEU A 130 -1.48 -7.58 29.54
N GLU A 131 -2.64 -6.95 29.72
CA GLU A 131 -3.92 -7.65 29.96
C GLU A 131 -4.32 -8.61 28.84
N ASP A 132 -3.95 -8.28 27.60
CA ASP A 132 -4.17 -9.11 26.41
C ASP A 132 -3.17 -10.28 26.28
N GLY A 133 -2.26 -10.41 27.25
CA GLY A 133 -1.19 -11.41 27.29
C GLY A 133 0.04 -11.05 26.46
N SER A 134 0.09 -9.86 25.84
CA SER A 134 1.26 -9.37 25.14
C SER A 134 2.36 -9.06 26.15
N GLU A 135 3.61 -9.19 25.75
CA GLU A 135 4.75 -8.96 26.65
C GLU A 135 5.58 -7.78 26.16
N ARG A 136 6.04 -6.95 27.09
CA ARG A 136 6.64 -5.65 26.80
C ARG A 136 7.98 -5.47 27.49
N LEU A 137 8.98 -4.97 26.76
CA LEU A 137 10.20 -4.37 27.29
C LEU A 137 10.11 -2.86 27.13
N LEU A 138 10.28 -2.10 28.23
CA LEU A 138 10.46 -0.66 28.21
C LEU A 138 11.88 -0.33 28.68
N LEU A 139 12.58 0.49 27.93
CA LEU A 139 13.89 1.03 28.25
C LEU A 139 13.75 2.54 28.40
N ILE A 140 14.37 3.11 29.42
CA ILE A 140 14.40 4.55 29.64
C ILE A 140 15.85 4.97 29.81
N GLY A 141 16.27 5.97 29.06
CA GLY A 141 17.65 6.43 29.10
C GLY A 141 17.84 7.83 28.56
N GLN A 142 19.06 8.33 28.70
CA GLN A 142 19.43 9.71 28.39
C GLN A 142 20.53 9.75 27.33
N LEU A 143 20.36 10.63 26.34
CA LEU A 143 21.37 10.96 25.34
C LEU A 143 21.41 12.48 25.15
N GLY A 144 22.49 13.14 25.61
CA GLY A 144 22.54 14.59 25.66
C GLY A 144 21.35 15.19 26.43
N SER A 145 20.61 16.11 25.81
CA SER A 145 19.38 16.69 26.35
C SER A 145 18.11 15.88 26.05
N LEU A 146 18.20 14.71 25.41
CA LEU A 146 17.05 13.85 25.17
C LEU A 146 16.93 12.72 26.19
N ARG A 147 15.79 12.69 26.87
CA ARG A 147 15.29 11.48 27.53
C ARG A 147 14.53 10.64 26.51
N ILE A 148 14.85 9.36 26.42
CA ILE A 148 14.31 8.41 25.45
C ILE A 148 13.62 7.29 26.21
N GLU A 149 12.33 7.09 25.91
CA GLU A 149 11.55 5.91 26.30
C GLU A 149 11.41 5.01 25.06
N HIS A 150 12.07 3.85 25.07
CA HIS A 150 12.06 2.89 23.96
C HIS A 150 11.37 1.60 24.38
N ARG A 151 10.24 1.29 23.73
CA ARG A 151 9.38 0.16 24.05
C ARG A 151 9.33 -0.85 22.92
N PHE A 152 9.45 -2.12 23.27
CA PHE A 152 9.19 -3.26 22.40
C PHE A 152 8.04 -4.10 22.95
N THR A 153 7.07 -4.45 22.11
CA THR A 153 5.94 -5.31 22.49
C THR A 153 5.89 -6.53 21.59
N VAL A 154 5.93 -7.71 22.18
CA VAL A 154 5.62 -8.99 21.52
C VAL A 154 4.15 -9.26 21.75
N ALA A 155 3.36 -9.20 20.68
CA ALA A 155 1.92 -9.43 20.75
C ALA A 155 1.61 -10.85 21.22
N SER A 156 0.51 -11.02 21.95
CA SER A 156 0.03 -12.35 22.33
C SER A 156 -0.44 -13.17 21.12
N GLY A 157 -0.20 -14.48 21.20
CA GLY A 157 -0.49 -15.42 20.11
C GLY A 157 0.59 -15.48 19.04
N ASP A 158 0.33 -16.20 17.96
CA ASP A 158 1.33 -16.56 16.95
C ASP A 158 1.49 -15.44 15.89
N ARG A 159 1.55 -14.18 16.34
CA ARG A 159 1.68 -13.03 15.43
C ARG A 159 3.14 -12.84 15.00
N PRO A 160 3.42 -12.69 13.69
CA PRO A 160 4.79 -12.68 13.17
C PRO A 160 5.45 -11.29 13.22
N TYR A 161 5.21 -10.50 14.27
CA TYR A 161 5.78 -9.15 14.41
C TYR A 161 6.17 -8.82 15.86
N ILE A 162 7.06 -7.84 16.01
CA ILE A 162 7.39 -7.17 17.28
C ILE A 162 7.10 -5.68 17.05
N GLU A 163 6.28 -5.07 17.89
CA GLU A 163 5.98 -3.64 17.82
C GLU A 163 7.09 -2.83 18.51
N GLU A 164 7.51 -1.73 17.88
CA GLU A 164 8.48 -0.78 18.39
C GLU A 164 7.81 0.58 18.60
N GLN A 165 8.06 1.22 19.74
CA GLN A 165 7.59 2.57 20.05
C GLN A 165 8.72 3.37 20.71
N VAL A 166 9.06 4.51 20.14
CA VAL A 166 10.05 5.44 20.71
C VAL A 166 9.36 6.74 21.06
N ARG A 167 9.55 7.21 22.29
CA ARG A 167 9.13 8.53 22.75
C ARG A 167 10.37 9.28 23.23
N ILE A 168 10.48 10.53 22.82
CA ILE A 168 11.58 11.41 23.20
C ILE A 168 11.04 12.63 23.96
N VAL A 169 11.82 13.11 24.92
CA VAL A 169 11.52 14.31 25.70
C VAL A 169 12.79 15.15 25.75
N ASN A 170 12.71 16.41 25.30
CA ASN A 170 13.78 17.37 25.52
C ASN A 170 13.78 17.79 26.99
N THR A 171 14.83 17.42 27.72
CA THR A 171 15.05 17.77 29.12
C THR A 171 16.00 18.94 29.29
N GLY A 172 16.47 19.55 28.20
CA GLY A 172 17.27 20.77 28.23
C GLY A 172 16.44 22.04 28.27
N ASP A 173 17.10 23.16 28.56
CA ASP A 173 16.49 24.49 28.66
C ASP A 173 16.38 25.23 27.31
N GLU A 174 16.94 24.64 26.24
CA GLU A 174 16.94 25.20 24.88
C GLU A 174 16.10 24.33 23.93
N PRO A 175 15.45 24.91 22.90
CA PRO A 175 14.83 24.15 21.83
C PRO A 175 15.85 23.23 21.14
N LEU A 176 15.48 21.96 20.95
CA LEU A 176 16.33 21.00 20.24
C LEU A 176 16.00 21.04 18.75
N ASP A 177 17.03 21.17 17.91
CA ASP A 177 16.91 20.92 16.48
C ASP A 177 16.72 19.42 16.24
N THR A 178 15.57 19.04 15.69
CA THR A 178 15.20 17.65 15.44
C THR A 178 15.40 17.21 14.00
N SER A 179 15.92 18.10 13.13
CA SER A 179 16.07 17.87 11.69
C SER A 179 16.93 16.64 11.34
N HIS A 180 17.84 16.25 12.24
CA HIS A 180 18.79 15.16 12.04
C HIS A 180 18.60 13.98 13.01
N LEU A 181 17.48 13.93 13.74
CA LEU A 181 17.21 12.81 14.65
C LEU A 181 16.98 11.51 13.88
N ARG A 182 17.75 10.45 14.20
CA ARG A 182 17.61 9.11 13.62
C ARG A 182 17.49 8.02 14.67
N PHE A 183 16.37 7.31 14.65
CA PHE A 183 16.14 6.09 15.42
C PHE A 183 15.90 4.93 14.47
N GLY A 184 16.70 3.87 14.55
CA GLY A 184 16.43 2.70 13.72
C GLY A 184 17.42 1.54 13.89
N PHE A 185 16.94 0.35 13.53
CA PHE A 185 17.77 -0.83 13.40
C PHE A 185 18.80 -0.68 12.27
N VAL A 186 20.02 -1.13 12.52
CA VAL A 186 21.13 -1.04 11.57
C VAL A 186 21.55 -2.45 11.14
N LYS A 187 21.73 -2.63 9.83
CA LYS A 187 22.24 -3.86 9.23
C LYS A 187 23.55 -3.55 8.51
N ARG A 188 24.57 -4.37 8.74
CA ARG A 188 25.80 -4.35 7.97
C ARG A 188 25.51 -4.85 6.57
N LEU A 189 25.74 -3.99 5.59
CA LEU A 189 25.88 -4.43 4.20
C LEU A 189 27.32 -4.94 4.04
N GLY A 190 27.51 -6.12 3.43
CA GLY A 190 28.79 -6.82 3.39
C GLY A 190 29.97 -6.01 2.82
N GLU A 191 31.19 -6.52 2.99
CA GLU A 191 32.37 -5.97 2.31
C GLU A 191 32.20 -6.13 0.78
N LEU A 192 32.62 -5.11 0.02
CA LEU A 192 32.46 -4.98 -1.44
C LEU A 192 32.99 -6.16 -2.27
N ASP A 193 33.73 -7.08 -1.66
CA ASP A 193 34.46 -8.20 -2.27
C ASP A 193 33.89 -9.60 -1.95
N LYS A 194 32.76 -9.69 -1.23
CA LYS A 194 32.03 -10.96 -1.00
C LYS A 194 30.67 -10.97 -1.71
N SER A 195 30.20 -12.16 -2.10
CA SER A 195 28.89 -12.30 -2.74
C SER A 195 27.80 -11.79 -1.82
N TRP A 196 26.97 -10.89 -2.36
CA TRP A 196 25.88 -10.22 -1.66
C TRP A 196 24.68 -11.17 -1.49
N ASP A 197 24.87 -12.48 -1.26
CA ASP A 197 23.83 -13.50 -1.51
C ASP A 197 22.49 -13.27 -0.78
N ASP A 198 22.48 -12.52 0.32
CA ASP A 198 21.28 -12.16 1.09
C ASP A 198 20.50 -10.95 0.53
N VAL A 199 21.12 -10.17 -0.36
CA VAL A 199 20.52 -9.01 -1.08
C VAL A 199 20.89 -9.03 -2.58
N ALA A 200 21.46 -10.12 -3.09
CA ALA A 200 22.00 -10.24 -4.45
C ALA A 200 20.89 -10.23 -5.50
N TYR A 201 19.67 -10.52 -5.07
CA TYR A 201 18.45 -10.45 -5.85
C TYR A 201 17.70 -9.13 -5.63
N ASP A 202 18.19 -8.28 -4.72
CA ASP A 202 17.68 -6.94 -4.50
C ASP A 202 18.40 -5.97 -5.44
N ARG A 203 17.61 -5.25 -6.24
CA ARG A 203 18.13 -4.18 -7.07
C ARG A 203 18.15 -2.91 -6.23
N LEU A 204 19.33 -2.49 -5.79
CA LEU A 204 19.52 -1.13 -5.27
C LEU A 204 19.35 -0.16 -6.44
N ILE A 205 18.14 0.38 -6.60
CA ILE A 205 17.82 1.39 -7.59
C ILE A 205 17.77 2.73 -6.87
N ALA A 206 18.61 3.67 -7.29
CA ALA A 206 18.44 5.07 -6.92
C ALA A 206 17.11 5.56 -7.47
N ILE A 207 16.08 5.62 -6.62
CA ILE A 207 14.82 6.31 -6.94
C ILE A 207 15.19 7.79 -7.15
N PRO A 208 14.75 8.45 -8.25
CA PRO A 208 15.12 9.82 -8.57
C PRO A 208 14.38 10.81 -7.67
N TYR A 209 14.72 10.80 -6.39
CA TYR A 209 14.70 11.98 -5.54
C TYR A 209 16.18 12.32 -5.33
N ARG A 210 16.58 13.59 -5.44
CA ARG A 210 17.97 13.99 -5.19
C ARG A 210 18.29 13.71 -3.72
N ARG A 211 18.79 12.51 -3.47
CA ARG A 211 19.45 12.14 -2.24
C ARG A 211 20.91 12.53 -2.37
N GLU A 212 21.46 13.03 -1.27
CA GLU A 212 22.89 13.24 -1.16
C GLU A 212 23.59 11.87 -1.40
N PRO A 213 24.59 11.78 -2.31
CA PRO A 213 25.13 10.48 -2.76
C PRO A 213 25.84 9.64 -1.69
N GLU A 214 26.29 10.26 -0.61
CA GLU A 214 27.11 9.69 0.45
C GLU A 214 26.28 9.39 1.71
N THR A 215 25.26 10.19 2.00
CA THR A 215 24.42 10.11 3.21
C THR A 215 23.02 9.58 2.94
N GLY A 216 22.52 9.68 1.70
CA GLY A 216 21.19 9.21 1.34
C GLY A 216 20.04 10.07 1.88
N GLU A 217 20.29 11.21 2.52
CA GLU A 217 19.24 12.12 3.03
C GLU A 217 18.47 12.80 1.89
N PHE A 218 17.21 13.18 2.14
CA PHE A 218 16.49 14.10 1.24
C PHE A 218 17.19 15.46 1.31
N CYS A 219 17.99 15.81 0.31
CA CYS A 219 18.55 17.16 0.25
C CYS A 219 17.51 18.12 -0.30
N GLU A 220 17.10 19.07 0.54
CA GLU A 220 16.57 20.34 0.07
C GLU A 220 17.60 20.99 -0.86
N CYS A 221 17.14 21.60 -1.95
CA CYS A 221 18.05 22.32 -2.82
C CYS A 221 18.45 23.61 -2.11
N TYR A 222 19.74 23.77 -1.77
CA TYR A 222 20.29 24.99 -1.14
C TYR A 222 21.08 25.87 -2.11
N ASP A 223 20.96 25.61 -3.41
CA ASP A 223 21.64 26.41 -4.43
C ASP A 223 20.87 27.71 -4.68
N GLU A 224 21.47 28.83 -4.23
CA GLU A 224 20.91 30.19 -4.39
C GLU A 224 20.69 30.58 -5.86
N THR A 225 21.35 29.91 -6.81
CA THR A 225 21.26 30.25 -8.24
C THR A 225 20.05 29.64 -8.94
N HIS A 226 19.36 28.69 -8.33
CA HIS A 226 18.22 27.99 -8.93
C HIS A 226 16.89 28.76 -8.86
N GLY A 227 16.85 29.91 -8.17
CA GLY A 227 15.72 30.83 -8.20
C GLY A 227 14.46 30.35 -7.47
N HIS A 228 14.63 29.53 -6.43
CA HIS A 228 13.59 29.17 -5.47
C HIS A 228 14.03 29.56 -4.05
N SER A 229 13.09 29.58 -3.11
CA SER A 229 13.38 29.82 -1.69
C SER A 229 14.37 28.78 -1.15
N LEU A 230 15.15 29.15 -0.14
CA LEU A 230 16.05 28.24 0.56
C LEU A 230 15.59 28.03 2.00
N PRO A 231 15.12 26.83 2.37
CA PRO A 231 14.88 25.69 1.48
C PRO A 231 13.63 25.86 0.59
N PRO A 232 13.53 25.08 -0.52
CA PRO A 232 12.39 25.14 -1.41
C PRO A 232 11.12 24.71 -0.68
N THR A 233 10.10 25.52 -0.77
CA THR A 233 8.78 25.20 -0.21
C THR A 233 8.11 24.09 -1.00
N ARG A 234 7.19 23.35 -0.35
CA ARG A 234 6.34 22.35 -1.04
C ARG A 234 5.52 22.97 -2.18
N HIS A 235 5.17 24.25 -2.07
CA HIS A 235 4.49 24.97 -3.15
C HIS A 235 5.39 25.15 -4.38
N GLU A 236 6.64 25.58 -4.18
CA GLU A 236 7.63 25.72 -5.25
C GLU A 236 7.95 24.37 -5.91
N HIS A 237 8.02 23.30 -5.13
CA HIS A 237 8.18 21.94 -5.66
C HIS A 237 7.03 21.54 -6.59
N CYS A 238 5.79 21.76 -6.16
CA CYS A 238 4.61 21.54 -7.01
C CYS A 238 4.63 22.39 -8.29
N LYS A 239 5.05 23.66 -8.19
CA LYS A 239 5.18 24.54 -9.35
C LYS A 239 6.30 24.11 -10.30
N ALA A 240 7.36 23.49 -9.80
CA ALA A 240 8.41 22.92 -10.63
C ALA A 240 7.90 21.75 -11.48
N TYR A 241 7.07 20.85 -10.91
CA TYR A 241 6.40 19.81 -11.70
C TYR A 241 5.49 20.40 -12.79
N LEU A 242 4.68 21.41 -12.44
CA LEU A 242 3.86 22.11 -13.44
C LEU A 242 4.72 22.67 -14.58
N LYS A 243 5.84 23.32 -14.26
CA LYS A 243 6.74 23.87 -15.27
C LYS A 243 7.31 22.77 -16.17
N LEU A 244 7.71 21.63 -15.60
CA LEU A 244 8.19 20.48 -16.38
C LEU A 244 7.10 19.96 -17.33
N ILE A 245 5.87 19.80 -16.84
CA ILE A 245 4.71 19.36 -17.63
C ILE A 245 4.46 20.35 -18.79
N GLN A 246 4.47 21.64 -18.51
CA GLN A 246 4.28 22.69 -19.52
C GLN A 246 5.37 22.65 -20.59
N MET A 247 6.63 22.47 -20.21
CA MET A 247 7.74 22.33 -21.16
C MET A 247 7.60 21.08 -22.04
N VAL A 248 7.13 19.96 -21.47
CA VAL A 248 6.85 18.75 -22.24
C VAL A 248 5.71 18.99 -23.22
N LYS A 249 4.61 19.60 -22.79
CA LYS A 249 3.45 19.88 -23.64
C LYS A 249 3.72 20.95 -24.71
N GLU A 250 4.60 21.91 -24.44
CA GLU A 250 5.04 22.88 -25.45
C GLU A 250 5.70 22.17 -26.64
N LYS A 251 6.58 21.19 -26.34
CA LYS A 251 7.27 20.42 -27.37
C LYS A 251 6.41 19.29 -27.96
N PHE A 252 5.52 18.73 -27.14
CA PHE A 252 4.70 17.56 -27.47
C PHE A 252 3.24 17.76 -27.02
N PRO A 253 2.46 18.59 -27.73
CA PRO A 253 1.15 19.05 -27.24
C PRO A 253 0.10 17.95 -27.10
N ASN A 254 0.26 16.84 -27.82
CA ASN A 254 -0.68 15.72 -27.80
C ASN A 254 -0.30 14.60 -26.83
N VAL A 255 0.78 14.77 -26.04
CA VAL A 255 1.14 13.79 -25.01
C VAL A 255 0.20 13.97 -23.82
N LEU A 256 -0.44 12.86 -23.42
CA LEU A 256 -1.17 12.75 -22.18
C LEU A 256 -0.20 12.56 -21.03
N ILE A 257 -0.33 13.38 -20.01
CA ILE A 257 0.50 13.35 -18.81
C ILE A 257 -0.39 13.01 -17.63
N LYS A 258 -0.06 11.88 -17.01
CA LYS A 258 -0.62 11.47 -15.74
C LYS A 258 0.27 11.98 -14.60
N LEU A 259 -0.32 12.60 -13.59
CA LEU A 259 0.39 13.03 -12.39
C LEU A 259 -0.03 12.19 -11.17
N HIS A 260 0.96 11.76 -10.39
CA HIS A 260 0.74 11.26 -9.03
C HIS A 260 0.43 12.44 -8.09
N ASP A 261 0.41 12.21 -6.77
CA ASP A 261 0.52 13.36 -5.88
C ASP A 261 1.92 13.99 -6.06
N PRO A 262 2.01 15.32 -6.26
CA PRO A 262 3.29 15.99 -6.53
C PRO A 262 4.22 16.04 -5.32
N ILE A 263 3.77 15.67 -4.12
CA ILE A 263 4.60 15.59 -2.90
C ILE A 263 4.79 14.13 -2.47
N VAL A 264 3.71 13.34 -2.42
CA VAL A 264 3.74 11.95 -1.91
C VAL A 264 3.36 10.94 -3.00
N SER A 265 4.33 10.53 -3.80
CA SER A 265 4.11 9.48 -4.81
C SER A 265 4.29 8.07 -4.22
N GLY A 266 3.67 7.06 -4.82
CA GLY A 266 3.85 5.66 -4.42
C GLY A 266 3.11 5.25 -3.15
N VAL A 267 2.14 6.07 -2.69
CA VAL A 267 1.32 5.78 -1.51
C VAL A 267 -0.17 6.02 -1.78
N ASN A 268 -1.01 5.42 -0.93
CA ASN A 268 -2.47 5.54 -1.00
C ASN A 268 -3.06 6.81 -0.34
N VAL A 269 -2.18 7.70 0.14
CA VAL A 269 -2.57 9.00 0.71
C VAL A 269 -2.21 10.12 -0.25
N ARG A 270 -2.96 11.23 -0.18
CA ARG A 270 -2.61 12.47 -0.88
C ARG A 270 -2.18 13.53 0.09
N TYR A 271 -1.21 14.31 -0.35
CA TYR A 271 -0.79 15.53 0.34
C TYR A 271 -1.48 16.74 -0.28
N ALA A 272 -1.45 16.85 -1.61
CA ALA A 272 -2.06 17.94 -2.34
C ALA A 272 -3.54 17.63 -2.65
N PRO A 273 -4.44 18.64 -2.57
CA PRO A 273 -5.81 18.50 -3.05
C PRO A 273 -5.83 17.97 -4.49
N THR A 274 -6.79 17.11 -4.81
CA THR A 274 -6.86 16.38 -6.09
C THR A 274 -6.82 17.30 -7.33
N TYR A 275 -7.46 18.46 -7.26
CA TYR A 275 -7.50 19.44 -8.36
C TYR A 275 -6.26 20.35 -8.43
N PHE A 276 -5.35 20.26 -7.46
CA PHE A 276 -4.22 21.18 -7.36
C PHE A 276 -3.36 21.10 -8.61
N LEU A 277 -3.04 22.26 -9.19
CA LEU A 277 -2.38 22.46 -10.49
C LEU A 277 -3.19 22.09 -11.74
N HIS A 278 -4.23 21.26 -11.67
CA HIS A 278 -4.91 20.72 -12.86
C HIS A 278 -5.50 21.80 -13.78
N THR A 279 -6.10 22.85 -13.21
CA THR A 279 -6.77 23.92 -13.99
C THR A 279 -5.80 24.97 -14.56
N LEU A 280 -4.51 24.83 -14.31
CA LEU A 280 -3.50 25.75 -14.82
C LEU A 280 -3.22 25.44 -16.30
N PRO A 281 -2.80 26.46 -17.10
CA PRO A 281 -2.54 26.27 -18.53
C PRO A 281 -1.53 25.14 -18.78
N ASN A 282 -1.83 24.25 -19.73
CA ASN A 282 -0.97 23.13 -20.14
C ASN A 282 -0.48 22.28 -18.95
N SER A 283 -1.36 22.00 -17.98
CA SER A 283 -1.08 21.11 -16.85
C SER A 283 -1.25 19.63 -17.21
N PHE A 284 -1.22 18.75 -16.22
CA PHE A 284 -1.46 17.31 -16.40
C PHE A 284 -2.91 17.04 -16.83
N ASP A 285 -3.11 15.92 -17.53
CA ASP A 285 -4.42 15.54 -18.08
C ASP A 285 -5.16 14.56 -17.17
N GLU A 286 -4.43 13.76 -16.39
CA GLU A 286 -5.00 12.62 -15.66
C GLU A 286 -4.36 12.44 -14.28
N LEU A 287 -5.15 11.91 -13.35
CA LEU A 287 -4.69 11.53 -12.02
C LEU A 287 -4.28 10.07 -11.98
N TRP A 288 -3.26 9.76 -11.19
CA TRP A 288 -3.06 8.39 -10.73
C TRP A 288 -4.09 7.98 -9.68
N GLY A 289 -4.68 6.80 -9.83
CA GLY A 289 -5.66 6.21 -8.92
C GLY A 289 -5.10 5.69 -7.58
N TYR A 290 -4.31 6.51 -6.88
CA TYR A 290 -3.97 6.31 -5.45
C TYR A 290 -3.30 4.97 -5.09
N GLU A 291 -2.53 4.38 -6.00
CA GLU A 291 -1.86 3.09 -5.81
C GLU A 291 -2.79 1.90 -5.49
N TYR A 292 -4.10 2.01 -5.74
CA TYR A 292 -5.08 0.93 -5.53
C TYR A 292 -4.98 -0.20 -6.57
N MET A 293 -3.77 -0.46 -7.03
CA MET A 293 -3.41 -1.39 -8.07
C MET A 293 -2.94 -2.75 -7.54
N TRP A 294 -2.36 -2.75 -6.33
CA TRP A 294 -1.61 -3.88 -5.80
C TRP A 294 -2.50 -4.93 -5.14
N ASP A 295 -3.50 -4.52 -4.37
CA ASP A 295 -4.54 -5.39 -3.84
C ASP A 295 -5.94 -4.79 -4.03
N PRO A 296 -6.41 -4.69 -5.28
CA PRO A 296 -7.61 -3.92 -5.59
C PRO A 296 -8.89 -4.46 -4.92
N MET A 297 -8.92 -5.76 -4.59
CA MET A 297 -10.01 -6.36 -3.83
C MET A 297 -10.04 -5.84 -2.40
N GLU A 298 -8.89 -5.85 -1.71
CA GLU A 298 -8.80 -5.37 -0.34
C GLU A 298 -9.02 -3.86 -0.26
N ASP A 299 -8.48 -3.08 -1.21
CA ASP A 299 -8.77 -1.65 -1.32
C ASP A 299 -10.27 -1.36 -1.47
N LEU A 300 -11.00 -2.18 -2.24
CA LEU A 300 -12.44 -2.06 -2.37
C LEU A 300 -13.18 -2.47 -1.09
N MET A 301 -12.85 -3.65 -0.55
CA MET A 301 -13.54 -4.20 0.62
C MET A 301 -13.30 -3.39 1.90
N SER A 302 -12.15 -2.73 2.02
CA SER A 302 -11.86 -1.83 3.14
C SER A 302 -12.52 -0.45 2.98
N GLY A 303 -13.17 -0.18 1.85
CA GLY A 303 -13.75 1.12 1.52
C GLY A 303 -12.77 2.17 1.00
N ARG A 304 -11.47 1.87 0.86
CA ARG A 304 -10.49 2.86 0.37
C ARG A 304 -10.74 3.22 -1.09
N ALA A 305 -11.09 2.24 -1.93
CA ALA A 305 -11.37 2.46 -3.34
C ALA A 305 -12.67 3.26 -3.58
N LEU A 306 -13.52 3.47 -2.56
CA LEU A 306 -14.67 4.39 -2.64
C LEU A 306 -14.21 5.83 -2.89
N SER A 307 -12.96 6.20 -2.53
CA SER A 307 -12.44 7.53 -2.85
C SER A 307 -12.45 7.80 -4.35
N LEU A 308 -12.28 6.78 -5.21
CA LEU A 308 -12.35 6.94 -6.67
C LEU A 308 -13.76 7.34 -7.14
N TYR A 309 -14.81 6.80 -6.50
CA TYR A 309 -16.20 7.20 -6.74
C TYR A 309 -16.40 8.67 -6.38
N TYR A 310 -15.97 9.09 -5.19
CA TYR A 310 -16.10 10.48 -4.74
C TYR A 310 -15.30 11.47 -5.58
N VAL A 311 -14.13 11.07 -6.09
CA VAL A 311 -13.34 11.88 -7.01
C VAL A 311 -14.10 12.13 -8.31
N ASN A 312 -14.77 11.12 -8.88
CA ASN A 312 -15.58 11.29 -10.08
C ASN A 312 -16.83 12.17 -9.85
N LEU A 313 -17.39 12.18 -8.64
CA LEU A 313 -18.48 13.11 -8.28
C LEU A 313 -17.98 14.54 -8.13
N ALA A 314 -16.82 14.73 -7.52
CA ALA A 314 -16.29 16.06 -7.19
C ALA A 314 -15.60 16.73 -8.38
N TYR A 315 -14.99 15.96 -9.27
CA TYR A 315 -14.11 16.46 -10.32
C TYR A 315 -14.33 15.76 -11.65
N SER A 316 -14.29 16.53 -12.74
CA SER A 316 -14.25 15.98 -14.10
C SER A 316 -12.83 15.62 -14.57
N ILE A 317 -11.93 15.30 -13.64
CA ILE A 317 -10.54 14.96 -13.94
C ILE A 317 -10.46 13.44 -14.18
N PRO A 318 -10.00 12.98 -15.36
CA PRO A 318 -9.82 11.56 -15.62
C PRO A 318 -8.87 10.88 -14.63
N ILE A 319 -9.22 9.66 -14.21
CA ILE A 319 -8.33 8.79 -13.45
C ILE A 319 -7.77 7.72 -14.37
N TYR A 320 -6.44 7.58 -14.34
CA TYR A 320 -5.71 6.45 -14.88
C TYR A 320 -5.29 5.52 -13.74
N LEU A 321 -5.47 4.22 -13.91
CA LEU A 321 -4.95 3.22 -12.98
C LEU A 321 -4.72 1.91 -13.75
N HIS A 322 -3.67 1.18 -13.40
CA HIS A 322 -3.53 -0.21 -13.80
C HIS A 322 -3.81 -1.12 -12.62
N ILE A 323 -4.64 -2.14 -12.75
CA ILE A 323 -5.04 -2.98 -11.60
C ILE A 323 -4.58 -4.42 -11.76
N ASP A 324 -4.28 -5.09 -10.65
CA ASP A 324 -3.99 -6.52 -10.63
C ASP A 324 -5.25 -7.38 -10.45
N LEU A 325 -5.55 -8.22 -11.43
CA LEU A 325 -6.72 -9.11 -11.42
C LEU A 325 -6.49 -10.49 -10.80
N ARG A 326 -5.29 -10.78 -10.26
CA ARG A 326 -4.99 -12.09 -9.65
C ARG A 326 -5.88 -12.45 -8.47
N LYS A 327 -6.49 -11.47 -7.80
CA LYS A 327 -7.38 -11.65 -6.64
C LYS A 327 -8.85 -11.33 -6.93
N ASP A 328 -9.20 -11.13 -8.20
CA ASP A 328 -10.60 -10.93 -8.58
C ASP A 328 -11.40 -12.24 -8.47
N ASN A 329 -12.71 -12.18 -8.69
CA ASN A 329 -13.60 -13.33 -8.56
C ASN A 329 -14.35 -13.66 -9.86
N GLU A 330 -15.15 -14.73 -9.83
CA GLU A 330 -15.94 -15.21 -10.97
C GLU A 330 -16.96 -14.20 -11.51
N ASN A 331 -17.30 -13.20 -10.70
CA ASN A 331 -18.20 -12.10 -11.04
C ASN A 331 -17.46 -10.88 -11.60
N ALA A 332 -16.13 -10.93 -11.70
CA ALA A 332 -15.26 -9.85 -12.17
C ALA A 332 -15.49 -8.52 -11.40
N LEU A 333 -15.70 -8.60 -10.08
CA LEU A 333 -16.02 -7.45 -9.25
C LEU A 333 -14.95 -6.37 -9.34
N ILE A 334 -13.66 -6.75 -9.19
CA ILE A 334 -12.56 -5.79 -9.27
C ILE A 334 -12.60 -5.12 -10.65
N PHE A 335 -12.60 -5.93 -11.72
CA PHE A 335 -12.58 -5.39 -13.08
C PHE A 335 -13.63 -4.30 -13.28
N TRP A 336 -14.88 -4.57 -12.89
CA TRP A 336 -15.98 -3.64 -13.15
C TRP A 336 -15.98 -2.42 -12.23
N TRP A 337 -15.58 -2.58 -10.97
CA TRP A 337 -15.42 -1.44 -10.05
C TRP A 337 -14.44 -0.42 -10.63
N TYR A 338 -13.24 -0.86 -10.98
CA TYR A 338 -12.21 0.05 -11.48
C TYR A 338 -12.48 0.50 -12.93
N ALA A 339 -13.14 -0.30 -13.76
CA ALA A 339 -13.60 0.16 -15.08
C ALA A 339 -14.63 1.29 -14.99
N SER A 340 -15.46 1.29 -13.95
CA SER A 340 -16.47 2.34 -13.74
C SER A 340 -15.90 3.60 -13.08
N THR A 341 -14.74 3.54 -12.44
CA THR A 341 -14.17 4.70 -11.72
C THR A 341 -12.90 5.26 -12.36
N CYS A 342 -12.23 4.48 -13.23
CA CYS A 342 -11.04 4.88 -13.96
C CYS A 342 -11.33 4.99 -15.46
N ARG A 343 -11.24 6.21 -16.00
CA ARG A 343 -11.47 6.46 -17.44
C ARG A 343 -10.47 5.72 -18.31
N HIS A 344 -9.23 5.63 -17.84
CA HIS A 344 -8.18 4.86 -18.51
C HIS A 344 -7.67 3.74 -17.61
N LEU A 345 -8.13 2.53 -17.93
CA LEU A 345 -7.84 1.32 -17.19
C LEU A 345 -6.70 0.53 -17.85
N GLY A 346 -5.62 0.31 -17.11
CA GLY A 346 -4.64 -0.73 -17.36
C GLY A 346 -4.97 -2.00 -16.58
N ILE A 347 -4.52 -3.16 -17.07
CA ILE A 347 -4.76 -4.44 -16.41
C ILE A 347 -3.46 -5.22 -16.37
N GLY A 348 -3.13 -5.71 -15.17
CA GLY A 348 -2.05 -6.63 -14.90
C GLY A 348 -2.57 -7.89 -14.20
N GLY A 349 -1.72 -8.92 -14.17
CA GLY A 349 -2.04 -10.17 -13.49
C GLY A 349 -3.03 -11.07 -14.24
N LYS A 350 -2.89 -12.37 -14.03
CA LYS A 350 -3.81 -13.40 -14.55
C LYS A 350 -4.24 -14.26 -13.38
N HIS A 351 -5.55 -14.33 -13.14
CA HIS A 351 -6.10 -15.22 -12.13
C HIS A 351 -5.77 -16.69 -12.46
N THR A 352 -5.45 -17.48 -11.44
CA THR A 352 -5.05 -18.90 -11.60
C THR A 352 -6.24 -19.78 -11.97
N ASP A 353 -7.42 -19.47 -11.43
CA ASP A 353 -8.69 -20.12 -11.82
C ASP A 353 -9.08 -19.77 -13.28
N PRO A 354 -9.25 -20.78 -14.16
CA PRO A 354 -9.60 -20.58 -15.55
C PRO A 354 -11.00 -20.01 -15.77
N ASP A 355 -11.96 -20.25 -14.88
CA ASP A 355 -13.33 -19.73 -14.99
C ASP A 355 -13.39 -18.25 -14.65
N VAL A 356 -12.64 -17.81 -13.63
CA VAL A 356 -12.42 -16.39 -13.35
C VAL A 356 -11.74 -15.70 -14.53
N TRP A 357 -10.69 -16.32 -15.11
CA TRP A 357 -10.06 -15.76 -16.30
C TRP A 357 -11.01 -15.69 -17.51
N LYS A 358 -11.92 -16.67 -17.65
CA LYS A 358 -12.98 -16.63 -18.66
C LYS A 358 -13.96 -15.50 -18.38
N ALA A 359 -14.28 -15.21 -17.11
CA ALA A 359 -15.08 -14.06 -16.72
C ALA A 359 -14.40 -12.73 -17.09
N HIS A 360 -13.10 -12.56 -16.80
CA HIS A 360 -12.33 -11.38 -17.22
C HIS A 360 -12.34 -11.16 -18.73
N LYS A 361 -12.19 -12.23 -19.53
CA LYS A 361 -12.29 -12.13 -20.99
C LYS A 361 -13.68 -11.70 -21.46
N ARG A 362 -14.76 -12.15 -20.79
CA ARG A 362 -16.11 -11.68 -21.08
C ARG A 362 -16.26 -10.20 -20.71
N ALA A 363 -15.83 -9.83 -19.51
CA ALA A 363 -15.88 -8.46 -19.00
C ALA A 363 -15.11 -7.49 -19.91
N MET A 364 -13.90 -7.85 -20.35
CA MET A 364 -13.11 -7.04 -21.29
C MET A 364 -13.77 -6.88 -22.66
N ARG A 365 -14.41 -7.92 -23.21
CA ARG A 365 -15.17 -7.78 -24.47
C ARG A 365 -16.30 -6.79 -24.32
N GLU A 366 -17.00 -6.86 -23.21
CA GLU A 366 -18.13 -6.01 -22.90
C GLU A 366 -17.69 -4.56 -22.68
N TYR A 367 -16.66 -4.36 -21.84
CA TYR A 367 -16.02 -3.06 -21.64
C TYR A 367 -15.56 -2.45 -22.97
N LYS A 368 -14.95 -3.22 -23.87
CA LYS A 368 -14.53 -2.70 -25.18
C LYS A 368 -15.70 -2.21 -26.03
N ARG A 369 -16.83 -2.92 -26.01
CA ARG A 369 -18.07 -2.49 -26.70
C ARG A 369 -18.61 -1.19 -26.11
N LEU A 370 -18.53 -1.05 -24.79
CA LEU A 370 -19.06 0.09 -24.04
C LEU A 370 -18.02 1.17 -23.71
N LYS A 371 -16.80 1.06 -24.22
CA LYS A 371 -15.65 1.85 -23.79
C LYS A 371 -15.91 3.36 -23.87
N ARG A 372 -16.69 3.80 -24.86
CA ARG A 372 -17.05 5.21 -25.01
C ARG A 372 -17.79 5.75 -23.79
N PHE A 373 -18.73 5.00 -23.22
CA PHE A 373 -19.43 5.43 -22.01
C PHE A 373 -18.45 5.59 -20.85
N TYR A 374 -17.57 4.63 -20.61
CA TYR A 374 -16.62 4.69 -19.50
C TYR A 374 -15.54 5.78 -19.66
N ALA A 375 -15.03 5.99 -20.88
CA ALA A 375 -13.95 6.93 -21.12
C ALA A 375 -14.43 8.37 -21.35
N GLN A 376 -15.61 8.55 -21.95
CA GLN A 376 -16.11 9.86 -22.41
C GLN A 376 -17.41 10.27 -21.70
N GLY A 377 -18.14 9.33 -21.12
CA GLY A 377 -19.41 9.60 -20.46
C GLY A 377 -19.28 10.49 -19.23
N ILE A 378 -20.35 11.20 -18.94
CA ILE A 378 -20.50 11.95 -17.69
C ILE A 378 -20.81 10.93 -16.60
N PHE A 379 -20.02 10.95 -15.53
CA PHE A 379 -20.21 10.07 -14.38
C PHE A 379 -21.31 10.63 -13.48
N TYR A 380 -22.24 9.77 -13.10
CA TYR A 380 -23.23 10.02 -12.05
C TYR A 380 -23.17 8.88 -11.05
N GLY A 381 -23.26 9.21 -9.77
CA GLY A 381 -23.40 8.23 -8.70
C GLY A 381 -24.78 8.34 -8.09
N LEU A 382 -25.61 7.31 -8.25
CA LEU A 382 -26.92 7.26 -7.59
C LEU A 382 -26.73 6.88 -6.10
N ASP A 383 -25.77 6.00 -5.84
CA ASP A 383 -25.14 5.75 -4.54
C ASP A 383 -23.75 5.12 -4.77
N GLU A 384 -23.00 4.86 -3.68
CA GLU A 384 -21.64 4.30 -3.72
C GLU A 384 -21.51 2.96 -4.44
N THR A 385 -22.63 2.29 -4.77
CA THR A 385 -22.66 0.99 -5.43
C THR A 385 -23.46 1.01 -6.73
N VAL A 386 -23.87 2.19 -7.21
CA VAL A 386 -24.58 2.37 -8.47
C VAL A 386 -23.94 3.51 -9.27
N HIS A 387 -23.07 3.11 -10.19
CA HIS A 387 -22.29 4.03 -11.02
C HIS A 387 -22.93 4.12 -12.40
N VAL A 388 -23.11 5.34 -12.90
CA VAL A 388 -23.76 5.58 -14.19
C VAL A 388 -22.83 6.42 -15.07
N HIS A 389 -22.68 6.00 -16.33
CA HIS A 389 -21.97 6.78 -17.34
C HIS A 389 -22.90 7.11 -18.49
N THR A 390 -23.16 8.39 -18.70
CA THR A 390 -24.10 8.87 -19.70
C THR A 390 -23.38 9.54 -20.87
N LEU A 391 -23.80 9.21 -22.08
CA LEU A 391 -23.44 9.94 -23.31
C LEU A 391 -24.70 10.64 -23.82
N PRO A 392 -24.90 11.94 -23.50
CA PRO A 392 -26.12 12.66 -23.87
C PRO A 392 -26.39 12.69 -25.38
N GLU A 393 -25.34 12.70 -26.19
CA GLU A 393 -25.40 12.67 -27.65
C GLU A 393 -25.88 11.32 -28.21
N GLU A 394 -25.61 10.23 -27.49
CA GLU A 394 -26.14 8.90 -27.80
C GLU A 394 -27.51 8.65 -27.14
N ARG A 395 -27.97 9.58 -26.29
CA ARG A 395 -29.19 9.48 -25.48
C ARG A 395 -29.25 8.20 -24.63
N GLY A 396 -28.09 7.67 -24.27
CA GLY A 396 -27.98 6.43 -23.51
C GLY A 396 -27.04 6.54 -22.33
N CYS A 397 -27.15 5.57 -21.44
CA CYS A 397 -26.21 5.39 -20.34
C CYS A 397 -25.96 3.92 -20.07
N VAL A 398 -24.87 3.66 -19.35
CA VAL A 398 -24.56 2.36 -18.78
C VAL A 398 -24.49 2.48 -17.27
N LEU A 399 -25.02 1.49 -16.57
CA LEU A 399 -25.01 1.41 -15.12
C LEU A 399 -24.23 0.19 -14.67
N ASN A 400 -23.31 0.38 -13.75
CA ASN A 400 -22.71 -0.69 -12.97
C ASN A 400 -23.34 -0.69 -11.58
N ILE A 401 -24.06 -1.76 -11.26
CA ILE A 401 -24.70 -1.96 -9.96
C ILE A 401 -23.92 -3.05 -9.23
N PHE A 402 -23.40 -2.73 -8.05
CA PHE A 402 -22.51 -3.60 -7.29
C PHE A 402 -23.22 -4.19 -6.06
N ASN A 403 -22.78 -5.37 -5.68
CA ASN A 403 -23.03 -5.97 -4.38
C ASN A 403 -21.69 -6.26 -3.71
N LEU A 404 -21.37 -5.54 -2.65
CA LEU A 404 -20.13 -5.72 -1.89
C LEU A 404 -20.31 -6.71 -0.72
N ALA A 405 -21.53 -7.19 -0.47
CA ALA A 405 -21.80 -8.16 0.60
C ALA A 405 -21.35 -9.58 0.21
N ASP A 406 -21.10 -10.41 1.22
CA ASP A 406 -20.74 -11.82 1.06
C ASP A 406 -21.94 -12.74 0.74
N VAL A 407 -23.15 -12.18 0.60
CA VAL A 407 -24.36 -12.91 0.25
C VAL A 407 -25.01 -12.31 -1.00
N PRO A 408 -25.68 -13.12 -1.84
CA PRO A 408 -26.49 -12.59 -2.94
C PRO A 408 -27.60 -11.68 -2.43
N VAL A 409 -27.95 -10.66 -3.22
CA VAL A 409 -29.03 -9.73 -2.91
C VAL A 409 -29.90 -9.48 -4.13
N GLU A 410 -31.19 -9.29 -3.90
CA GLU A 410 -32.09 -8.66 -4.87
C GLU A 410 -32.17 -7.18 -4.55
N ARG A 411 -32.06 -6.33 -5.56
CA ARG A 411 -32.04 -4.88 -5.36
C ARG A 411 -32.98 -4.18 -6.31
N GLU A 412 -33.77 -3.28 -5.75
CA GLU A 412 -34.51 -2.26 -6.49
C GLU A 412 -33.63 -1.01 -6.62
N VAL A 413 -33.45 -0.51 -7.84
CA VAL A 413 -32.78 0.76 -8.13
C VAL A 413 -33.78 1.67 -8.82
N LYS A 414 -34.14 2.77 -8.17
CA LYS A 414 -35.15 3.72 -8.65
C LYS A 414 -34.56 5.12 -8.76
N PHE A 415 -34.68 5.72 -9.93
CA PHE A 415 -34.13 7.04 -10.22
C PHE A 415 -34.88 7.72 -11.35
N ARG A 416 -34.65 9.03 -11.52
CA ARG A 416 -35.15 9.79 -12.66
C ARG A 416 -34.13 9.81 -13.79
N LEU A 417 -34.56 9.72 -15.04
CA LEU A 417 -33.64 9.87 -16.19
C LEU A 417 -32.87 11.20 -16.12
N SER A 418 -33.53 12.26 -15.67
CA SER A 418 -32.93 13.57 -15.47
C SER A 418 -31.82 13.58 -14.41
N GLU A 419 -31.86 12.71 -13.40
CA GLU A 419 -30.79 12.58 -12.37
C GLU A 419 -29.49 12.04 -12.96
N VAL A 420 -29.57 11.30 -14.08
CA VAL A 420 -28.42 10.74 -14.79
C VAL A 420 -28.14 11.44 -16.11
N GLY A 421 -28.65 12.66 -16.29
CA GLY A 421 -28.39 13.48 -17.48
C GLY A 421 -29.08 13.01 -18.76
N LEU A 422 -30.02 12.05 -18.66
CA LEU A 422 -30.87 11.64 -19.77
C LEU A 422 -32.16 12.46 -19.81
N LYS A 423 -32.77 12.51 -20.99
CA LYS A 423 -34.08 13.12 -21.20
C LYS A 423 -35.04 12.04 -21.64
N MET A 424 -36.30 12.16 -21.22
CA MET A 424 -37.36 11.28 -21.67
C MET A 424 -37.43 11.23 -23.21
N GLY A 425 -37.24 10.02 -23.76
CA GLY A 425 -37.40 9.69 -25.16
C GLY A 425 -38.83 9.25 -25.50
N LYS A 426 -39.10 8.94 -26.77
CA LYS A 426 -40.38 8.31 -27.18
C LYS A 426 -40.44 6.81 -26.84
N THR A 427 -39.27 6.19 -26.77
CA THR A 427 -39.08 4.77 -26.44
C THR A 427 -37.80 4.70 -25.63
N ILE A 428 -37.82 3.91 -24.56
CA ILE A 428 -36.65 3.65 -23.74
C ILE A 428 -36.49 2.14 -23.70
N GLU A 429 -35.30 1.67 -24.05
CA GLU A 429 -34.92 0.26 -23.95
C GLU A 429 -34.00 0.09 -22.75
N VAL A 430 -34.30 -0.92 -21.92
CA VAL A 430 -33.45 -1.33 -20.80
C VAL A 430 -32.94 -2.74 -21.05
N ILE A 431 -31.62 -2.91 -21.03
CA ILE A 431 -30.96 -4.19 -21.28
C ILE A 431 -30.19 -4.58 -20.02
N GLY A 432 -30.33 -5.83 -19.58
CA GLY A 432 -29.57 -6.37 -18.44
C GLY A 432 -30.28 -6.34 -17.08
N ALA A 433 -31.49 -5.78 -17.02
CA ALA A 433 -32.35 -5.80 -15.83
C ALA A 433 -33.84 -5.87 -16.22
N SER A 434 -34.66 -6.38 -15.31
CA SER A 434 -36.11 -6.16 -15.38
C SER A 434 -36.40 -4.72 -15.00
N SER A 435 -37.34 -4.07 -15.69
CA SER A 435 -37.62 -2.65 -15.46
C SER A 435 -39.06 -2.26 -15.69
N THR A 436 -39.47 -1.17 -15.03
CA THR A 436 -40.69 -0.42 -15.33
C THR A 436 -40.32 1.04 -15.54
N ILE A 437 -41.05 1.69 -16.44
CA ILE A 437 -40.84 3.09 -16.79
C ILE A 437 -42.18 3.80 -16.62
N ASP A 438 -42.22 4.79 -15.73
CA ASP A 438 -43.39 5.61 -15.47
C ASP A 438 -43.01 7.09 -15.56
N GLY A 439 -43.30 7.69 -16.73
CA GLY A 439 -42.75 8.99 -17.06
C GLY A 439 -41.23 8.99 -16.86
N ASP A 440 -40.69 10.07 -16.31
CA ASP A 440 -39.24 10.24 -16.11
C ASP A 440 -38.60 9.25 -15.11
N ILE A 441 -39.37 8.38 -14.46
CA ILE A 441 -38.90 7.48 -13.42
C ILE A 441 -38.66 6.09 -14.02
N ILE A 442 -37.46 5.56 -13.77
CA ILE A 442 -37.10 4.17 -14.05
C ILE A 442 -36.96 3.44 -12.72
N THR A 443 -37.56 2.25 -12.65
CA THR A 443 -37.30 1.28 -11.58
C THR A 443 -36.70 0.04 -12.21
N LEU A 444 -35.53 -0.38 -11.71
CA LEU A 444 -34.81 -1.58 -12.10
C LEU A 444 -34.84 -2.60 -10.97
N TRP A 445 -35.02 -3.88 -11.30
CA TRP A 445 -34.85 -4.99 -10.37
C TRP A 445 -33.71 -5.88 -10.85
N VAL A 446 -32.69 -6.03 -10.01
CA VAL A 446 -31.48 -6.78 -10.33
C VAL A 446 -31.15 -7.80 -9.25
N ASN A 447 -30.77 -8.99 -9.70
CA ASN A 447 -30.26 -10.06 -8.84
C ASN A 447 -28.73 -10.05 -8.93
N LEU A 448 -28.10 -9.73 -7.80
CA LEU A 448 -26.66 -9.54 -7.67
C LEU A 448 -26.06 -10.70 -6.87
N PRO A 449 -25.07 -11.42 -7.42
CA PRO A 449 -24.36 -12.43 -6.64
C PRO A 449 -23.55 -11.76 -5.51
N ALA A 450 -23.15 -12.54 -4.51
CA ALA A 450 -22.21 -12.11 -3.48
C ALA A 450 -20.93 -11.57 -4.13
N LYS A 451 -20.42 -10.43 -3.63
CA LYS A 451 -19.23 -9.75 -4.18
C LYS A 451 -19.30 -9.67 -5.71
N GLY A 452 -20.41 -9.15 -6.21
CA GLY A 452 -20.79 -9.23 -7.60
C GLY A 452 -21.15 -7.89 -8.21
N HIS A 453 -21.46 -7.91 -9.50
CA HIS A 453 -21.98 -6.75 -10.21
C HIS A 453 -23.06 -7.16 -11.22
N ARG A 454 -23.87 -6.20 -11.63
CA ARG A 454 -24.70 -6.25 -12.84
C ARG A 454 -24.47 -5.00 -13.67
N LEU A 455 -24.41 -5.22 -14.97
CA LEU A 455 -24.31 -4.17 -15.98
C LEU A 455 -25.68 -3.99 -16.61
N VAL A 456 -26.16 -2.75 -16.67
CA VAL A 456 -27.42 -2.37 -17.31
C VAL A 456 -27.15 -1.30 -18.35
N GLU A 457 -27.80 -1.38 -19.51
CA GLU A 457 -27.78 -0.32 -20.52
C GLU A 457 -29.17 0.29 -20.65
N ILE A 458 -29.21 1.60 -20.85
CA ILE A 458 -30.43 2.35 -21.14
C ILE A 458 -30.21 3.14 -22.43
N ARG A 459 -31.15 3.06 -23.37
CA ARG A 459 -31.08 3.70 -24.70
C ARG A 459 -32.40 4.28 -25.16
#